data_AF-A0A9D6F2D6-F1
#
_entry.id   AF-A0A9D6F2D6-F1
#
_cell.length_a   1.000
_cell.length_b   1.000
_cell.length_c   1.000
_cell.angle_alpha   90.00
_cell.angle_beta   90.00
_cell.angle_gamma   90.00
#
_symmetry.space_group_name_H-M   'P 1'
#
loop_
_entity.id
_entity.type
_entity.pdbx_description
1 polymer ?
#
loop_
_entity_poly.entity_id
_entity_poly.type
_entity_poly.pdbx_seq_one_letter_code
_entity_poly.pdbx_strand_id
1 'polypeptide(L)'
;MGLTIHYKLQSPTTSIKAVRDLVGQLRQRALDLPFKEVGEIVECSGDECNYEKLDREHPMKWLLLQAGQYVEHDQRHYKVAPRHVIAFSTWPGEGCEQANVGLCQYPAMFEARDGRRVKSGLRGWSWGSFCKTQYASNPDCGGLENFLRCHLSVIKMLDHAKAIGILGDVSDEGEFFEKRDVKALAKEVGDWNSMIAGWAGRLKDVLGDSVQSAISEFPDFEHLEAKGRKGE
;
A
#
# COMPACT_ATOMS: atom_id res chain seq x y z
N MET A 1 -11.54 15.73 0.06
CA MET A 1 -11.31 14.62 -0.89
C MET A 1 -10.70 13.46 -0.12
N GLY A 2 -10.79 12.23 -0.62
CA GLY A 2 -10.15 11.10 0.05
C GLY A 2 -8.62 11.18 -0.04
N LEU A 3 -7.92 10.50 0.86
CA LEU A 3 -6.47 10.27 0.75
C LEU A 3 -6.24 8.77 0.62
N THR A 4 -6.37 8.32 -0.63
CA THR A 4 -6.20 6.94 -1.05
C THR A 4 -4.94 6.80 -1.88
N ILE A 5 -4.11 5.81 -1.55
CA ILE A 5 -2.97 5.42 -2.36
C ILE A 5 -3.38 4.20 -3.18
N HIS A 6 -3.56 4.36 -4.48
CA HIS A 6 -3.76 3.26 -5.42
C HIS A 6 -2.41 2.81 -5.98
N TYR A 7 -2.18 1.51 -6.11
CA TYR A 7 -0.93 0.99 -6.64
C TYR A 7 -1.11 -0.31 -7.41
N LYS A 8 -0.21 -0.52 -8.38
CA LYS A 8 -0.07 -1.75 -9.14
C LYS A 8 1.33 -2.30 -9.01
N LEU A 9 1.43 -3.62 -8.86
CA LEU A 9 2.68 -4.36 -8.91
C LEU A 9 2.65 -5.31 -10.10
N GLN A 10 3.80 -5.54 -10.72
CA GLN A 10 3.92 -6.44 -11.86
C GLN A 10 5.30 -7.09 -11.93
N SER A 11 5.36 -8.31 -12.45
CA SER A 11 6.62 -8.99 -12.76
C SER A 11 6.46 -9.87 -14.00
N PRO A 12 7.36 -9.78 -14.99
CA PRO A 12 7.32 -10.61 -16.19
C PRO A 12 7.88 -12.02 -15.95
N THR A 13 8.43 -12.29 -14.77
CA THR A 13 9.04 -13.60 -14.46
C THR A 13 8.03 -14.73 -14.57
N THR A 14 8.47 -15.90 -15.03
CA THR A 14 7.68 -17.12 -15.03
C THR A 14 7.99 -18.02 -13.83
N SER A 15 9.03 -17.69 -13.06
CA SER A 15 9.48 -18.50 -11.92
C SER A 15 8.67 -18.17 -10.66
N ILE A 16 7.92 -19.15 -10.16
CA ILE A 16 7.20 -19.04 -8.87
C ILE A 16 8.18 -18.75 -7.73
N LYS A 17 9.38 -19.36 -7.74
CA LYS A 17 10.41 -19.09 -6.73
C LYS A 17 10.83 -17.62 -6.74
N ALA A 18 11.07 -17.04 -7.92
CA ALA A 18 11.44 -15.63 -8.02
C ALA A 18 10.32 -14.72 -7.50
N VAL A 19 9.05 -15.09 -7.70
CA VAL A 19 7.90 -14.34 -7.15
C VAL A 19 7.85 -14.44 -5.63
N ARG A 20 8.07 -15.62 -5.05
CA ARG A 20 8.19 -15.77 -3.59
C ARG A 20 9.30 -14.89 -3.03
N ASP A 21 10.45 -14.85 -3.69
CA ASP A 21 11.59 -14.03 -3.27
C ASP A 21 11.26 -12.53 -3.36
N LEU A 22 10.52 -12.09 -4.40
CA LEU A 22 10.07 -10.70 -4.55
C LEU A 22 9.06 -10.29 -3.48
N VAL A 23 8.04 -11.11 -3.24
CA VAL A 23 7.03 -10.86 -2.20
C VAL A 23 7.66 -10.94 -0.81
N GLY A 24 8.63 -11.84 -0.61
CA GLY A 24 9.43 -11.96 0.61
C GLY A 24 10.25 -10.71 0.91
N GLN A 25 10.94 -10.16 -0.10
CA GLN A 25 11.65 -8.88 0.04
C GLN A 25 10.71 -7.72 0.40
N LEU A 26 9.55 -7.65 -0.26
CA LEU A 26 8.56 -6.62 0.06
C LEU A 26 8.02 -6.76 1.49
N ARG A 27 7.78 -7.99 1.95
CA ARG A 27 7.36 -8.26 3.33
C ARG A 27 8.43 -7.91 4.33
N GLN A 28 9.69 -8.27 4.07
CA GLN A 28 10.80 -7.89 4.95
C GLN A 28 10.86 -6.38 5.09
N ARG A 29 10.72 -5.64 3.98
CA ARG A 29 10.66 -4.18 4.04
C ARG A 29 9.48 -3.68 4.86
N ALA A 30 8.31 -4.31 4.76
CA ALA A 30 7.14 -3.94 5.57
C ALA A 30 7.39 -4.19 7.07
N LEU A 31 8.10 -5.25 7.44
CA LEU A 31 8.50 -5.53 8.83
C LEU A 31 9.50 -4.50 9.38
N ASP A 32 10.36 -3.96 8.51
CA ASP A 32 11.32 -2.91 8.88
C ASP A 32 10.67 -1.50 8.95
N LEU A 33 9.43 -1.37 8.48
CA LEU A 33 8.66 -0.13 8.48
C LEU A 33 7.65 -0.14 9.65
N PRO A 34 7.18 1.03 10.11
CA PRO A 34 6.32 1.10 11.28
C PRO A 34 4.86 0.80 10.92
N PHE A 35 4.58 -0.29 10.22
CA PHE A 35 3.21 -0.81 10.11
C PHE A 35 2.76 -1.30 11.49
N LYS A 36 1.46 -1.14 11.79
CA LYS A 36 0.91 -1.67 13.04
C LYS A 36 0.89 -3.20 13.02
N GLU A 37 0.58 -3.78 11.87
CA GLU A 37 0.61 -5.24 11.66
C GLU A 37 1.13 -5.59 10.27
N VAL A 38 1.90 -6.68 10.19
CA VAL A 38 2.35 -7.32 8.96
C VAL A 38 2.04 -8.80 9.05
N GLY A 39 1.11 -9.28 8.23
CA GLY A 39 0.69 -10.67 8.19
C GLY A 39 1.75 -11.58 7.56
N GLU A 40 1.56 -12.88 7.69
CA GLU A 40 2.36 -13.89 7.00
C GLU A 40 2.10 -13.90 5.49
N ILE A 41 3.06 -14.44 4.73
CA ILE A 41 2.85 -14.69 3.30
C ILE A 41 1.86 -15.84 3.15
N VAL A 42 0.79 -15.59 2.40
CA VAL A 42 -0.14 -16.60 1.93
C VAL A 42 0.19 -16.95 0.48
N GLU A 43 0.12 -18.23 0.17
CA GLU A 43 0.20 -18.74 -1.19
C GLU A 43 -0.97 -19.68 -1.44
N CYS A 44 -1.76 -19.40 -2.46
CA CYS A 44 -2.88 -20.25 -2.84
C CYS A 44 -2.95 -20.45 -4.35
N SER A 45 -3.52 -21.57 -4.77
CA SER A 45 -3.61 -21.93 -6.20
C SER A 45 -4.94 -22.59 -6.57
N GLY A 46 -5.34 -22.45 -7.82
CA GLY A 46 -6.57 -23.04 -8.35
C GLY A 46 -7.81 -22.59 -7.58
N ASP A 47 -8.56 -23.53 -7.03
CA ASP A 47 -9.82 -23.27 -6.33
C ASP A 47 -9.65 -22.52 -5.01
N GLU A 48 -8.48 -22.59 -4.38
CA GLU A 48 -8.16 -21.86 -3.14
C GLU A 48 -8.11 -20.34 -3.36
N CYS A 49 -7.94 -19.90 -4.61
CA CYS A 49 -7.99 -18.49 -4.98
C CYS A 49 -9.42 -17.93 -5.04
N ASN A 50 -10.45 -18.78 -5.00
CA ASN A 50 -11.83 -18.36 -5.17
C ASN A 50 -12.43 -17.85 -3.85
N TYR A 51 -12.40 -16.54 -3.64
CA TYR A 51 -12.96 -15.90 -2.44
C TYR A 51 -14.46 -16.15 -2.23
N GLU A 52 -15.23 -16.51 -3.27
CA GLU A 52 -16.67 -16.79 -3.16
C GLU A 52 -16.92 -18.13 -2.45
N LYS A 53 -15.94 -19.04 -2.46
CA LYS A 53 -16.00 -20.32 -1.75
C LYS A 53 -15.61 -20.19 -0.26
N LEU A 54 -15.11 -19.03 0.16
CA LEU A 54 -14.69 -18.80 1.54
C LEU A 54 -15.83 -18.28 2.40
N ASP A 55 -15.85 -18.68 3.67
CA ASP A 55 -16.75 -18.11 4.67
C ASP A 55 -16.53 -16.61 4.86
N ARG A 56 -17.57 -15.87 5.24
CA ARG A 56 -17.51 -14.42 5.42
C ARG A 56 -16.38 -13.97 6.35
N GLU A 57 -16.16 -14.71 7.43
CA GLU A 57 -15.15 -14.42 8.46
C GLU A 57 -13.78 -15.04 8.15
N HIS A 58 -13.61 -15.66 6.98
CA HIS A 58 -12.35 -16.28 6.63
C HIS A 58 -11.24 -15.22 6.52
N PRO A 59 -10.10 -15.35 7.23
CA PRO A 59 -9.06 -14.31 7.29
C PRO A 59 -8.53 -13.86 5.91
N MET A 60 -8.41 -14.79 4.96
CA MET A 60 -7.95 -14.48 3.60
C MET A 60 -9.01 -13.86 2.68
N LYS A 61 -10.27 -13.76 3.10
CA LYS A 61 -11.37 -13.38 2.20
C LYS A 61 -11.19 -11.96 1.64
N TRP A 62 -10.77 -11.01 2.47
CA TRP A 62 -10.50 -9.64 2.03
C TRP A 62 -9.32 -9.57 1.06
N LEU A 63 -8.21 -10.25 1.38
CA LEU A 63 -7.03 -10.33 0.52
C LEU A 63 -7.38 -10.91 -0.86
N LEU A 64 -8.11 -12.02 -0.91
CA LEU A 64 -8.50 -12.65 -2.18
C LEU A 64 -9.56 -11.86 -2.94
N LEU A 65 -10.41 -11.10 -2.23
CA LEU A 65 -11.35 -10.18 -2.87
C LEU A 65 -10.59 -9.08 -3.64
N GLN A 66 -9.53 -8.52 -3.03
CA GLN A 66 -8.66 -7.51 -3.65
C GLN A 66 -7.73 -8.10 -4.72
N ALA A 67 -7.34 -9.37 -4.60
CA ALA A 67 -6.54 -10.06 -5.61
C ALA A 67 -7.24 -10.18 -6.97
N GLY A 68 -8.57 -10.03 -7.03
CA GLY A 68 -9.32 -10.01 -8.28
C GLY A 68 -9.07 -8.74 -9.11
N GLN A 69 -8.87 -8.89 -10.42
CA GLN A 69 -8.68 -7.76 -11.34
C GLN A 69 -9.95 -7.44 -12.12
N TYR A 70 -10.13 -6.16 -12.48
CA TYR A 70 -11.17 -5.76 -13.42
C TYR A 70 -10.57 -5.63 -14.82
N VAL A 71 -11.20 -6.28 -15.79
CA VAL A 71 -10.85 -6.15 -17.21
C VAL A 71 -12.05 -5.59 -17.97
N GLU A 72 -11.79 -4.69 -18.91
CA GLU A 72 -12.82 -4.12 -19.78
C GLU A 72 -12.85 -4.90 -21.11
N HIS A 73 -14.05 -5.32 -21.52
CA HIS A 73 -14.28 -5.91 -22.83
C HIS A 73 -15.68 -5.52 -23.32
N ASP A 74 -15.77 -4.96 -24.52
CA ASP A 74 -17.01 -4.44 -25.11
C ASP A 74 -17.77 -3.48 -24.18
N GLN A 75 -17.06 -2.47 -23.63
CA GLN A 75 -17.61 -1.47 -22.70
C GLN A 75 -18.20 -2.04 -21.39
N ARG A 76 -17.87 -3.30 -21.06
CA ARG A 76 -18.29 -3.96 -19.83
C ARG A 76 -17.07 -4.34 -19.00
N HIS A 77 -17.22 -4.22 -17.68
CA HIS A 77 -16.19 -4.60 -16.73
C HIS A 77 -16.47 -6.01 -16.19
N TYR A 78 -15.45 -6.86 -16.20
CA TYR A 78 -15.52 -8.20 -15.62
C TYR A 78 -14.48 -8.34 -14.54
N LYS A 79 -14.87 -8.94 -13.42
CA LYS A 79 -13.94 -9.35 -12.38
C LYS A 79 -13.32 -10.69 -12.74
N VAL A 80 -11.99 -10.76 -12.77
CA VAL A 80 -11.20 -11.96 -13.05
C VAL A 80 -10.58 -12.42 -11.75
N ALA A 81 -10.93 -13.63 -11.31
CA ALA A 81 -10.29 -14.27 -10.17
C ALA A 81 -8.86 -14.73 -10.54
N PRO A 82 -7.89 -14.63 -9.62
CA PRO A 82 -6.56 -15.17 -9.84
C PRO A 82 -6.57 -16.71 -9.85
N ARG A 83 -5.54 -17.30 -10.46
CA ARG A 83 -5.26 -18.75 -10.43
C ARG A 83 -4.12 -19.13 -9.49
N HIS A 84 -3.27 -18.17 -9.17
CA HIS A 84 -2.17 -18.32 -8.22
C HIS A 84 -1.98 -16.96 -7.55
N VAL A 85 -1.96 -16.93 -6.23
CA VAL A 85 -1.71 -15.73 -5.42
C VAL A 85 -0.52 -16.02 -4.53
N ILE A 86 0.44 -15.10 -4.47
CA ILE A 86 1.45 -15.02 -3.40
C ILE A 86 1.38 -13.59 -2.86
N ALA A 87 0.94 -13.42 -1.63
CA ALA A 87 0.59 -12.10 -1.09
C ALA A 87 0.69 -12.07 0.44
N PHE A 88 0.65 -10.88 1.02
CA PHE A 88 0.48 -10.69 2.46
C PHE A 88 -0.32 -9.41 2.73
N SER A 89 -0.88 -9.33 3.92
CA SER A 89 -1.61 -8.15 4.40
C SER A 89 -0.71 -7.28 5.26
N THR A 90 -0.81 -5.97 5.11
CA THR A 90 -0.31 -5.01 6.11
C THR A 90 -1.47 -4.16 6.61
N TRP A 91 -1.35 -3.71 7.86
CA TRP A 91 -2.23 -2.70 8.41
C TRP A 91 -1.39 -1.52 8.90
N PRO A 92 -1.47 -0.35 8.23
CA PRO A 92 -0.68 0.81 8.63
C PRO A 92 -1.01 1.26 10.07
N GLY A 93 -2.27 1.26 10.45
CA GLY A 93 -2.71 1.58 11.80
C GLY A 93 -4.16 2.07 11.86
N GLU A 94 -4.55 2.57 13.04
CA GLU A 94 -5.90 3.09 13.28
C GLU A 94 -6.29 4.14 12.24
N GLY A 95 -7.53 4.08 11.77
CA GLY A 95 -8.05 4.96 10.72
C GLY A 95 -7.54 4.66 9.31
N CYS A 96 -6.80 3.57 9.10
CA CYS A 96 -6.42 3.08 7.77
C CYS A 96 -7.18 1.81 7.37
N GLU A 97 -7.43 1.66 6.08
CA GLU A 97 -7.72 0.35 5.49
C GLU A 97 -6.45 -0.53 5.47
N GLN A 98 -6.62 -1.85 5.38
CA GLN A 98 -5.50 -2.76 5.12
C GLN A 98 -4.87 -2.49 3.76
N ALA A 99 -3.54 -2.45 3.70
CA ALA A 99 -2.77 -2.39 2.47
C ALA A 99 -2.29 -3.81 2.13
N ASN A 100 -3.05 -4.53 1.31
CA ASN A 100 -2.66 -5.86 0.84
C ASN A 100 -1.78 -5.75 -0.40
N VAL A 101 -0.68 -6.49 -0.40
CA VAL A 101 0.29 -6.51 -1.50
C VAL A 101 0.61 -7.94 -1.88
N GLY A 102 0.93 -8.14 -3.15
CA GLY A 102 1.29 -9.46 -3.64
C GLY A 102 1.53 -9.47 -5.13
N LEU A 103 1.53 -10.66 -5.68
CA LEU A 103 1.61 -10.92 -7.10
C LEU A 103 0.67 -12.08 -7.41
N CYS A 104 -0.12 -11.93 -8.47
CA CYS A 104 -1.07 -12.96 -8.92
C CYS A 104 -0.87 -13.33 -10.38
N GLN A 105 -1.13 -14.59 -10.71
CA GLN A 105 -1.36 -15.02 -12.08
C GLN A 105 -2.86 -15.14 -12.35
N TYR A 106 -3.26 -14.79 -13.56
CA TYR A 106 -4.65 -14.80 -13.99
C TYR A 106 -4.87 -15.77 -15.15
N PRO A 107 -6.10 -16.29 -15.32
CA PRO A 107 -6.45 -17.05 -16.52
C PRO A 107 -6.25 -16.21 -17.79
N ALA A 108 -5.69 -16.78 -18.86
CA ALA A 108 -5.68 -16.13 -20.18
C ALA A 108 -7.11 -15.96 -20.76
N MET A 109 -8.00 -16.91 -20.43
CA MET A 109 -9.42 -16.92 -20.79
C MET A 109 -10.23 -17.26 -19.55
N PHE A 110 -11.30 -16.52 -19.28
CA PHE A 110 -12.24 -16.81 -18.19
C PHE A 110 -13.67 -16.81 -18.70
N GLU A 111 -14.56 -17.46 -17.94
CA GLU A 111 -15.99 -17.41 -18.18
C GLU A 111 -16.58 -16.26 -17.35
N ALA A 112 -17.16 -15.27 -18.02
CA ALA A 112 -17.89 -14.20 -17.38
C ALA A 112 -19.18 -14.73 -16.75
N ARG A 113 -19.73 -14.00 -15.78
CA ARG A 113 -21.00 -14.37 -15.11
C ARG A 113 -22.19 -14.50 -16.07
N ASP A 114 -22.12 -13.90 -17.25
CA ASP A 114 -23.13 -14.01 -18.30
C ASP A 114 -22.86 -15.14 -19.31
N GLY A 115 -21.95 -16.07 -18.97
CA GLY A 115 -21.62 -17.27 -19.75
C GLY A 115 -20.65 -17.03 -20.92
N ARG A 116 -20.20 -15.79 -21.14
CA ARG A 116 -19.26 -15.50 -22.24
C ARG A 116 -17.83 -15.88 -21.88
N ARG A 117 -17.11 -16.47 -22.84
CA ARG A 117 -15.66 -16.67 -22.72
C ARG A 117 -14.92 -15.41 -23.17
N VAL A 118 -14.21 -14.76 -22.25
CA VAL A 118 -13.52 -13.48 -22.48
C VAL A 118 -12.01 -13.65 -22.31
N LYS A 119 -11.23 -13.00 -23.18
CA LYS A 119 -9.76 -12.88 -23.02
C LYS A 119 -9.47 -11.91 -21.89
N SER A 120 -8.68 -12.31 -20.90
CA SER A 120 -8.33 -11.40 -19.80
C SER A 120 -7.36 -10.29 -20.23
N GLY A 121 -6.45 -10.58 -21.15
CA GLY A 121 -5.35 -9.69 -21.51
C GLY A 121 -4.26 -9.56 -20.43
N LEU A 122 -4.45 -10.20 -19.27
CA LEU A 122 -3.53 -10.20 -18.15
C LEU A 122 -2.38 -11.17 -18.45
N ARG A 123 -1.13 -10.70 -18.33
CA ARG A 123 0.09 -11.47 -18.60
C ARG A 123 1.05 -11.35 -17.43
N GLY A 124 1.91 -12.36 -17.27
CA GLY A 124 2.87 -12.40 -16.18
C GLY A 124 2.20 -12.44 -14.81
N TRP A 125 2.88 -11.88 -13.82
CA TRP A 125 2.33 -11.67 -12.49
C TRP A 125 1.93 -10.22 -12.32
N SER A 126 0.76 -9.97 -11.74
CA SER A 126 0.31 -8.62 -11.45
C SER A 126 -0.53 -8.56 -10.18
N TRP A 127 -0.60 -7.38 -9.58
CA TRP A 127 -1.44 -7.05 -8.44
C TRP A 127 -1.90 -5.61 -8.58
N GLY A 128 -3.09 -5.31 -8.06
CA GLY A 128 -3.59 -3.95 -7.96
C GLY A 128 -4.42 -3.83 -6.69
N SER A 129 -4.14 -2.83 -5.88
CA SER A 129 -4.91 -2.57 -4.67
C SER A 129 -4.86 -1.07 -4.33
N PHE A 130 -5.44 -0.73 -3.20
CA PHE A 130 -5.44 0.61 -2.65
C PHE A 130 -5.38 0.56 -1.12
N CYS A 131 -4.99 1.67 -0.52
CA CYS A 131 -5.07 1.87 0.92
C CYS A 131 -5.52 3.29 1.20
N LYS A 132 -6.67 3.44 1.85
CA LYS A 132 -7.10 4.71 2.42
C LYS A 132 -6.43 4.94 3.75
N THR A 133 -5.82 6.11 3.89
CA THR A 133 -5.19 6.53 5.14
C THR A 133 -5.83 7.77 5.75
N GLN A 134 -6.83 8.37 5.09
CA GLN A 134 -7.39 9.67 5.49
C GLN A 134 -7.86 9.74 6.95
N TYR A 135 -8.45 8.67 7.50
CA TYR A 135 -9.03 8.72 8.85
C TYR A 135 -7.98 8.53 9.95
N ALA A 136 -6.74 8.18 9.58
CA ALA A 136 -5.63 8.12 10.51
C ALA A 136 -5.32 9.48 11.13
N SER A 137 -5.75 10.58 10.50
CA SER A 137 -5.59 11.95 11.01
C SER A 137 -6.62 12.33 12.08
N ASN A 138 -7.64 11.49 12.33
CA ASN A 138 -8.60 11.73 13.40
C ASN A 138 -7.87 11.71 14.75
N PRO A 139 -8.19 12.64 15.69
CA PRO A 139 -7.59 12.66 17.02
C PRO A 139 -7.69 11.31 17.75
N ASP A 140 -8.84 10.63 17.65
CA ASP A 140 -9.07 9.32 18.27
C ASP A 140 -8.21 8.20 17.66
N CYS A 141 -7.67 8.41 16.47
CA CYS A 141 -6.73 7.51 15.81
C CYS A 141 -5.26 7.93 16.00
N GLY A 142 -4.98 9.02 16.73
CA GLY A 142 -3.62 9.53 16.96
C GLY A 142 -3.24 10.77 16.14
N GLY A 143 -4.18 11.36 15.40
CA GLY A 143 -3.98 12.67 14.77
C GLY A 143 -2.98 12.66 13.62
N LEU A 144 -2.41 13.85 13.34
CA LEU A 144 -1.49 14.05 12.22
C LEU A 144 -0.26 13.12 12.25
N GLU A 145 0.28 12.84 13.44
CA GLU A 145 1.40 11.92 13.62
C GLU A 145 1.06 10.50 13.12
N ASN A 146 -0.10 9.97 13.53
CA ASN A 146 -0.54 8.65 13.08
C ASN A 146 -0.78 8.64 11.56
N PHE A 147 -1.40 9.68 11.02
CA PHE A 147 -1.60 9.82 9.58
C PHE A 147 -0.29 9.77 8.79
N LEU A 148 0.68 10.61 9.14
CA LEU A 148 1.95 10.67 8.44
C LEU A 148 2.72 9.35 8.58
N ARG A 149 2.74 8.73 9.77
CA ARG A 149 3.35 7.41 9.96
C ARG A 149 2.73 6.37 9.02
N CYS A 150 1.41 6.27 9.00
CA CYS A 150 0.68 5.30 8.17
C CYS A 150 0.90 5.53 6.68
N HIS A 151 0.69 6.76 6.22
CA HIS A 151 0.75 7.11 4.80
C HIS A 151 2.18 6.92 4.27
N LEU A 152 3.19 7.44 4.99
CA LEU A 152 4.58 7.32 4.57
C LEU A 152 5.09 5.87 4.64
N SER A 153 4.56 5.02 5.52
CA SER A 153 4.91 3.59 5.55
C SER A 153 4.49 2.88 4.26
N VAL A 154 3.26 3.12 3.78
CA VAL A 154 2.79 2.57 2.50
C VAL A 154 3.66 3.09 1.36
N ILE A 155 3.92 4.39 1.32
CA ILE A 155 4.77 5.01 0.29
C ILE A 155 6.19 4.41 0.29
N LYS A 156 6.80 4.20 1.47
CA LYS A 156 8.14 3.61 1.59
C LYS A 156 8.20 2.14 1.20
N MET A 157 7.12 1.39 1.42
CA MET A 157 6.99 0.03 0.90
C MET A 157 6.92 0.05 -0.63
N LEU A 158 6.18 0.99 -1.23
CA LEU A 158 6.10 1.16 -2.69
C LEU A 158 7.43 1.66 -3.30
N ASP A 159 8.17 2.51 -2.60
CA ASP A 159 9.55 2.90 -3.00
C ASP A 159 10.45 1.66 -3.10
N HIS A 160 10.32 0.72 -2.16
CA HIS A 160 11.07 -0.53 -2.21
C HIS A 160 10.58 -1.45 -3.33
N ALA A 161 9.27 -1.54 -3.57
CA ALA A 161 8.73 -2.25 -4.73
C ALA A 161 9.30 -1.69 -6.05
N LYS A 162 9.52 -0.37 -6.13
CA LYS A 162 10.21 0.27 -7.26
C LYS A 162 11.67 -0.16 -7.34
N ALA A 163 12.39 -0.15 -6.22
CA ALA A 163 13.80 -0.52 -6.15
C ALA A 163 14.07 -1.98 -6.57
N ILE A 164 13.17 -2.91 -6.21
CA ILE A 164 13.26 -4.32 -6.62
C ILE A 164 12.60 -4.60 -8.00
N GLY A 165 12.15 -3.55 -8.69
CA GLY A 165 11.71 -3.62 -10.08
C GLY A 165 10.31 -4.20 -10.32
N ILE A 166 9.43 -4.19 -9.32
CA ILE A 166 8.06 -4.73 -9.45
C ILE A 166 6.95 -3.67 -9.38
N LEU A 167 7.28 -2.40 -9.12
CA LEU A 167 6.28 -1.35 -9.12
C LEU A 167 5.80 -1.06 -10.55
N GLY A 168 4.49 -1.15 -10.78
CA GLY A 168 3.86 -0.84 -12.05
C GLY A 168 3.40 0.61 -12.15
N ASP A 169 2.51 1.01 -11.25
CA ASP A 169 1.84 2.32 -11.27
C ASP A 169 1.43 2.72 -9.86
N VAL A 170 1.38 4.02 -9.58
CA VAL A 170 0.87 4.58 -8.31
C VAL A 170 0.06 5.83 -8.60
N SER A 171 -1.16 5.88 -8.09
CA SER A 171 -2.00 7.07 -8.07
C SER A 171 -2.33 7.39 -6.62
N ASP A 172 -1.63 8.36 -6.07
CA ASP A 172 -1.82 8.86 -4.72
C ASP A 172 -2.66 10.14 -4.77
N GLU A 173 -3.87 10.10 -4.21
CA GLU A 173 -4.80 11.24 -4.20
C GLU A 173 -4.23 12.47 -3.46
N GLY A 174 -3.26 12.27 -2.55
CA GLY A 174 -2.54 13.36 -1.88
C GLY A 174 -1.32 13.87 -2.65
N GLU A 175 -1.02 13.29 -3.81
CA GLU A 175 0.12 13.60 -4.69
C GLU A 175 1.51 13.49 -4.02
N PHE A 176 1.58 12.90 -2.82
CA PHE A 176 2.83 12.77 -2.08
C PHE A 176 3.80 11.81 -2.76
N PHE A 177 3.30 10.72 -3.35
CA PHE A 177 4.15 9.76 -4.06
C PHE A 177 5.02 10.42 -5.15
N GLU A 178 4.53 11.48 -5.79
CA GLU A 178 5.28 12.24 -6.79
C GLU A 178 6.03 13.41 -6.17
N LYS A 179 5.33 14.26 -5.40
CA LYS A 179 5.87 15.53 -4.90
C LYS A 179 6.84 15.37 -3.75
N ARG A 180 6.68 14.32 -2.93
CA ARG A 180 7.43 14.08 -1.68
C ARG A 180 7.39 15.27 -0.71
N ASP A 181 6.35 16.10 -0.81
CA ASP A 181 6.15 17.27 0.04
C ASP A 181 5.28 16.90 1.24
N VAL A 182 5.94 16.63 2.37
CA VAL A 182 5.28 16.24 3.63
C VAL A 182 4.37 17.36 4.14
N LYS A 183 4.74 18.63 3.88
CA LYS A 183 3.96 19.80 4.32
C LYS A 183 2.67 19.93 3.53
N ALA A 184 2.74 19.78 2.21
CA ALA A 184 1.55 19.74 1.37
C ALA A 184 0.63 18.60 1.83
N LEU A 185 1.18 17.38 1.98
CA LEU A 185 0.41 16.20 2.39
C LEU A 185 -0.34 16.41 3.71
N ALA A 186 0.31 17.01 4.71
CA ALA A 186 -0.34 17.21 6.00
C ALA A 186 -1.35 18.35 6.03
N LYS A 187 -1.14 19.40 5.21
CA LYS A 187 -2.15 20.46 5.03
C LYS A 187 -3.46 19.91 4.47
N GLU A 188 -3.40 18.83 3.66
CA GLU A 188 -4.61 18.16 3.16
C GLU A 188 -5.45 17.52 4.28
N VAL A 189 -4.87 17.20 5.43
CA VAL A 189 -5.61 16.59 6.57
C VAL A 189 -5.78 17.49 7.80
N GLY A 190 -5.17 18.68 7.85
CA GLY A 190 -5.34 19.62 8.97
C GLY A 190 -4.17 20.58 9.21
N ASP A 191 -4.21 21.28 10.35
CA ASP A 191 -3.26 22.36 10.67
C ASP A 191 -1.84 21.85 10.99
N TRP A 192 -0.92 22.12 10.07
CA TRP A 192 0.53 21.87 10.16
C TRP A 192 1.26 22.67 11.26
N ASN A 193 0.64 23.74 11.77
CA ASN A 193 1.36 24.86 12.38
C ASN A 193 1.94 24.63 13.80
N SER A 194 1.63 23.51 14.46
CA SER A 194 2.04 23.31 15.86
C SER A 194 2.67 21.95 16.18
N MET A 195 2.54 20.93 15.31
CA MET A 195 2.75 19.52 15.69
C MET A 195 4.04 18.84 15.18
N ILE A 196 4.76 19.37 14.18
CA ILE A 196 5.87 18.63 13.53
C ILE A 196 7.23 18.81 14.22
N ALA A 197 7.40 19.91 14.96
CA ALA A 197 8.63 20.34 15.60
C ALA A 197 9.31 19.24 16.46
N GLY A 198 8.53 18.54 17.29
CA GLY A 198 9.04 17.46 18.16
C GLY A 198 9.13 16.09 17.48
N TRP A 199 8.57 15.93 16.29
CA TRP A 199 8.29 14.61 15.70
C TRP A 199 9.14 14.28 14.47
N ALA A 200 9.66 15.30 13.78
CA ALA A 200 10.55 15.10 12.62
C ALA A 200 11.76 14.20 12.92
N GLY A 201 12.29 14.26 14.16
CA GLY A 201 13.35 13.36 14.62
C GLY A 201 12.90 11.89 14.69
N ARG A 202 11.70 11.61 15.24
CA ARG A 202 11.17 10.23 15.35
C ARG A 202 10.83 9.64 13.98
N LEU A 203 10.32 10.45 13.05
CA LEU A 203 10.09 10.02 11.68
C LEU A 203 11.38 9.70 10.94
N LYS A 204 12.44 10.49 11.14
CA LYS A 204 13.75 10.23 10.54
C LYS A 204 14.27 8.87 10.94
N ASP A 205 14.27 8.57 12.24
CA ASP A 205 14.87 7.34 12.77
C ASP A 205 14.22 6.08 12.20
N VAL A 206 12.94 6.18 11.79
CA VAL A 206 12.14 5.04 11.34
C VAL A 206 11.96 5.00 9.82
N LEU A 207 11.81 6.15 9.16
CA LEU A 207 11.52 6.25 7.71
C LEU A 207 12.70 6.74 6.86
N GLY A 208 13.82 7.09 7.51
CA GLY A 208 15.11 7.41 6.91
C GLY A 208 15.25 8.86 6.39
N ASP A 209 16.46 9.18 5.94
CA ASP A 209 16.91 10.55 5.63
C ASP A 209 16.09 11.26 4.54
N SER A 210 15.46 10.53 3.62
CA SER A 210 14.61 11.13 2.58
C SER A 210 13.36 11.83 3.12
N VAL A 211 12.87 11.43 4.30
CA VAL A 211 11.78 12.14 4.99
C VAL A 211 12.34 13.36 5.71
N GLN A 212 13.54 13.26 6.26
CA GLN A 212 14.22 14.39 6.89
C GLN A 212 14.53 15.49 5.88
N SER A 213 15.05 15.18 4.69
CA SER A 213 15.40 16.18 3.67
C SER A 213 14.20 17.05 3.32
N ALA A 214 13.05 16.42 3.06
CA ALA A 214 11.79 17.11 2.76
C ALA A 214 11.28 17.97 3.93
N ILE A 215 11.56 17.57 5.17
CA ILE A 215 11.19 18.34 6.37
C ILE A 215 12.19 19.48 6.66
N SER A 216 13.48 19.27 6.37
CA SER A 216 14.59 20.19 6.68
C SER A 216 14.73 21.38 5.73
N GLU A 217 14.09 21.35 4.55
CA GLU A 217 14.10 22.46 3.58
C GLU A 217 13.29 23.69 4.04
N PHE A 218 12.73 23.67 5.26
CA PHE A 218 11.93 24.77 5.80
C PHE A 218 12.76 25.81 6.59
N PRO A 219 12.50 27.12 6.40
CA PRO A 219 12.91 28.13 7.37
C PRO A 219 12.28 27.80 8.73
N ASP A 220 13.08 27.87 9.81
CA ASP A 220 12.70 27.61 11.21
C ASP A 220 12.69 26.15 11.71
N PHE A 221 13.13 25.15 10.91
CA PHE A 221 13.19 23.76 11.37
C PHE A 221 14.02 23.57 12.65
N GLU A 222 15.22 24.15 12.73
CA GLU A 222 16.08 24.05 13.92
C GLU A 222 15.47 24.74 15.15
N HIS A 223 14.73 25.83 14.97
CA HIS A 223 14.06 26.54 16.06
C HIS A 223 12.85 25.77 16.61
N LEU A 224 12.17 25.03 15.73
CA LEU A 224 11.07 24.15 16.10
C LEU A 224 11.61 22.89 16.81
N GLU A 225 12.63 22.21 16.27
CA GLU A 225 13.27 21.04 16.91
C GLU A 225 13.80 21.36 18.31
N ALA A 226 14.45 22.52 18.48
CA ALA A 226 14.98 22.97 19.77
C ALA A 226 13.89 23.30 20.81
N LYS A 227 12.67 23.67 20.38
CA LYS A 227 11.53 23.86 21.29
C LYS A 227 10.90 22.53 21.71
N GLY A 228 10.85 21.54 20.81
CA GLY A 228 10.32 20.21 21.11
C GLY A 228 11.13 19.44 22.16
N ARG A 229 12.47 19.52 22.11
CA ARG A 229 13.37 18.88 23.09
C ARG A 229 13.35 19.50 24.50
N LYS A 230 12.75 20.69 24.67
CA LYS A 230 12.70 21.40 25.97
C LYS A 230 11.42 21.14 26.76
N GLY A 231 10.50 20.33 26.23
CA GLY A 231 9.19 20.04 26.83
C GLY A 231 9.03 18.64 27.46
N GLU A 232 10.12 17.88 27.60
CA GLU A 232 10.16 16.61 28.35
C GLU A 232 10.56 16.83 29.81
#